data_AF-A0A1I1L5J0-F1
#
_entry.id   AF-A0A1I1L5J0-F1
#
_cell.length_a   1.000
_cell.length_b   1.000
_cell.length_c   1.000
_cell.angle_alpha   90.00
_cell.angle_beta   90.00
_cell.angle_gamma   90.00
#
_symmetry.space_group_name_H-M   'P 1'
#
loop_
_entity.id
_entity.type
_entity.pdbx_description
1 polymer ?
#
loop_
_entity_poly.entity_id
_entity_poly.type
_entity_poly.pdbx_seq_one_letter_code
_entity_poly.pdbx_strand_id
1 'polypeptide(L)'
;MKNKISVILVAVLMVSIFTACSGAGSDASSTETKKEAKKEKEATEKAKKNSANDAAKDGNTSGLAGSDEKEKFNTYYFSLIQNMYDISSITSAFAELSENATKDPSITKTEDWKTKAETNVKNMNQLIQKVRTAKSPSNARDVQEKLVLSMNEYQIANDNFIQAFSNMNASLIKEFYSHLNKASAYLEQSSSKLNELNK
;
A
#
# COMPACT_ATOMS: atom_id res chain seq x y z
N MET A 1 15.37 2.10 -25.35
CA MET A 1 14.84 2.78 -24.14
C MET A 1 13.31 2.75 -24.15
N LYS A 2 12.66 1.72 -23.57
CA LYS A 2 11.18 1.65 -23.53
C LYS A 2 10.55 1.23 -22.18
N ASN A 3 11.35 0.81 -21.19
CA ASN A 3 10.83 0.18 -19.96
C ASN A 3 10.59 1.15 -18.77
N LYS A 4 10.69 2.47 -18.98
CA LYS A 4 10.54 3.47 -17.88
C LYS A 4 9.10 3.95 -17.64
N ILE A 5 8.14 3.57 -18.48
CA ILE A 5 6.77 4.10 -18.43
C ILE A 5 5.86 3.29 -17.49
N SER A 6 6.09 1.98 -17.33
CA SER A 6 5.16 1.10 -16.60
C SER A 6 5.13 1.28 -15.08
N VAL A 7 6.26 1.63 -14.44
CA VAL A 7 6.34 1.70 -12.96
C VAL A 7 5.59 2.91 -12.40
N ILE A 8 5.61 4.06 -13.10
CA ILE A 8 4.90 5.27 -12.68
C ILE A 8 3.37 5.06 -12.81
N LEU A 9 2.91 4.27 -13.79
CA LEU A 9 1.48 4.03 -13.99
C LEU A 9 0.83 3.31 -12.80
N VAL A 10 1.53 2.38 -12.14
CA VAL A 10 0.99 1.62 -10.99
C VAL A 10 0.77 2.53 -9.78
N ALA A 11 1.69 3.46 -9.52
CA ALA A 11 1.54 4.44 -8.44
C ALA A 11 0.41 5.45 -8.74
N VAL A 12 0.24 5.86 -10.00
CA VAL A 12 -0.80 6.83 -10.39
C VAL A 12 -2.21 6.22 -10.40
N LEU A 13 -2.36 4.94 -10.74
CA LEU A 13 -3.68 4.27 -10.70
C LEU A 13 -4.24 4.14 -9.28
N MET A 14 -3.40 3.81 -8.29
CA MET A 14 -3.80 3.60 -6.89
C MET A 14 -4.41 4.86 -6.24
N VAL A 15 -3.90 6.05 -6.57
CA VAL A 15 -4.37 7.33 -6.00
C VAL A 15 -5.76 7.72 -6.55
N SER A 16 -6.14 7.23 -7.73
CA SER A 16 -7.31 7.71 -8.48
C SER A 16 -8.65 7.17 -7.96
N ILE A 17 -8.66 6.08 -7.19
CA ILE A 17 -9.89 5.39 -6.77
C ILE A 17 -10.57 6.06 -5.55
N PHE A 18 -9.81 6.78 -4.71
CA PHE A 18 -10.29 7.22 -3.39
C PHE A 18 -10.67 8.70 -3.26
N THR A 19 -10.36 9.56 -4.24
CA THR A 19 -10.74 10.98 -4.21
C THR A 19 -12.23 11.24 -4.49
N ALA A 20 -13.00 10.22 -4.88
CA ALA A 20 -14.41 10.35 -5.23
C ALA A 20 -15.38 10.29 -4.04
N CYS A 21 -14.95 9.83 -2.86
CA CYS A 21 -15.81 9.69 -1.67
C CYS A 21 -15.73 10.85 -0.66
N SER A 22 -15.05 11.95 -1.00
CA SER A 22 -14.90 13.14 -0.14
C SER A 22 -15.63 14.39 -0.67
N GLY A 23 -16.52 14.25 -1.66
CA GLY A 23 -17.14 15.38 -2.37
C GLY A 23 -18.60 15.20 -2.76
N ALA A 24 -19.51 15.14 -1.78
CA ALA A 24 -20.95 15.34 -1.99
C ALA A 24 -21.58 15.95 -0.73
N GLY A 25 -21.76 17.27 -0.71
CA GLY A 25 -22.20 18.01 0.47
C GLY A 25 -22.57 19.47 0.18
N SER A 26 -23.58 19.68 -0.66
CA SER A 26 -24.40 20.89 -0.72
C SER A 26 -25.79 20.55 -0.15
N ASP A 27 -26.54 21.41 0.55
CA ASP A 27 -26.27 22.81 0.91
C ASP A 27 -27.07 23.21 2.18
N ALA A 28 -26.79 24.41 2.70
CA ALA A 28 -27.65 25.21 3.60
C ALA A 28 -28.05 24.69 5.01
N SER A 29 -27.39 25.25 6.04
CA SER A 29 -28.07 26.20 6.94
C SER A 29 -27.05 27.08 7.68
N SER A 30 -27.27 28.39 7.70
CA SER A 30 -26.49 29.36 8.51
C SER A 30 -26.92 29.29 9.99
N THR A 31 -26.18 29.78 10.99
CA THR A 31 -25.76 31.18 11.19
C THR A 31 -24.90 31.26 12.46
N GLU A 32 -23.94 32.20 12.54
CA GLU A 32 -23.22 32.66 13.76
C GLU A 32 -22.40 31.61 14.59
N THR A 33 -21.15 31.85 14.99
CA THR A 33 -20.59 33.09 15.54
C THR A 33 -19.10 33.25 15.21
N LYS A 34 -18.66 34.46 14.86
CA LYS A 34 -17.24 34.86 14.73
C LYS A 34 -16.81 35.68 15.95
N LYS A 35 -15.83 35.18 16.72
CA LYS A 35 -14.88 35.85 17.65
C LYS A 35 -14.22 34.72 18.45
N GLU A 36 -12.92 34.69 18.76
CA GLU A 36 -11.89 35.75 18.75
C GLU A 36 -10.63 35.33 17.98
N ALA A 37 -9.65 36.24 17.91
CA ALA A 37 -8.42 36.03 17.14
C ALA A 37 -7.14 36.39 17.93
N LYS A 38 -6.11 35.57 17.72
CA LYS A 38 -4.73 36.02 17.44
C LYS A 38 -3.89 36.66 18.58
N LYS A 39 -3.04 35.82 19.19
CA LYS A 39 -1.58 35.97 19.47
C LYS A 39 -1.12 34.59 19.97
N GLU A 40 0.08 34.08 19.68
CA GLU A 40 1.41 34.69 19.79
C GLU A 40 2.40 34.08 18.76
N LYS A 41 3.60 34.68 18.61
CA LYS A 41 4.60 34.35 17.56
C LYS A 41 5.93 33.86 18.16
N GLU A 42 6.51 32.85 17.51
CA GLU A 42 7.94 32.64 17.20
C GLU A 42 9.05 33.32 18.05
N ALA A 43 9.82 32.53 18.80
CA ALA A 43 11.31 32.50 18.90
C ALA A 43 11.69 31.39 19.93
N THR A 44 12.84 30.69 19.91
CA THR A 44 14.19 31.03 19.43
C THR A 44 15.00 29.78 19.02
N GLU A 45 16.03 29.99 18.20
CA GLU A 45 17.01 29.03 17.68
C GLU A 45 18.08 28.49 18.67
N LYS A 46 18.74 27.39 18.25
CA LYS A 46 20.16 27.01 18.46
C LYS A 46 20.67 26.60 19.86
N ALA A 47 21.09 25.33 19.93
CA ALA A 47 22.42 24.95 20.46
C ALA A 47 22.99 23.74 19.66
N LYS A 48 24.29 23.78 19.33
CA LYS A 48 25.03 22.77 18.54
C LYS A 48 26.46 22.66 19.09
N LYS A 49 27.18 21.56 18.78
CA LYS A 49 28.48 21.09 19.35
C LYS A 49 28.33 20.29 20.65
N ASN A 50 29.12 19.24 20.92
CA ASN A 50 30.18 18.52 20.17
C ASN A 50 30.02 17.01 20.53
N SER A 51 30.49 16.02 19.76
CA SER A 51 31.90 15.80 19.43
C SER A 51 32.11 14.89 18.20
N ALA A 52 33.09 15.26 17.36
CA ALA A 52 33.99 14.32 16.67
C ALA A 52 35.20 14.05 17.60
N ASN A 53 36.22 13.20 17.39
CA ASN A 53 36.69 12.31 16.31
C ASN A 53 37.72 11.33 16.97
N ASP A 54 38.33 10.30 16.39
CA ASP A 54 38.31 9.61 15.08
C ASP A 54 38.87 8.17 15.31
N ALA A 55 38.56 7.19 14.45
CA ALA A 55 39.37 5.97 14.25
C ALA A 55 38.92 5.19 12.99
N ALA A 56 39.48 5.55 11.83
CA ALA A 56 39.22 4.89 10.54
C ALA A 56 39.96 3.55 10.35
N LYS A 57 39.66 2.90 9.21
CA LYS A 57 40.19 1.65 8.58
C LYS A 57 39.26 0.43 8.71
N ASP A 58 39.02 -0.37 7.67
CA ASP A 58 39.34 -0.31 6.23
C ASP A 58 38.00 -0.59 5.46
N GLY A 59 37.77 -0.26 4.18
CA GLY A 59 38.64 -0.35 3.02
C GLY A 59 38.44 -1.71 2.33
N ASN A 60 37.81 -1.72 1.14
CA ASN A 60 37.38 -2.90 0.36
C ASN A 60 36.13 -3.62 0.96
N THR A 61 35.05 -3.91 0.24
CA THR A 61 34.94 -4.50 -1.12
C THR A 61 33.84 -3.84 -1.97
N SER A 62 34.17 -3.44 -3.19
CA SER A 62 33.99 -4.21 -4.45
C SER A 62 32.53 -4.29 -4.90
N GLY A 63 32.24 -3.69 -6.05
CA GLY A 63 30.91 -3.78 -6.66
C GLY A 63 30.55 -5.23 -7.02
N LEU A 64 29.24 -5.53 -6.95
CA LEU A 64 28.57 -6.71 -7.50
C LEU A 64 29.42 -7.99 -7.43
N ALA A 65 29.62 -8.50 -6.22
CA ALA A 65 30.36 -9.74 -5.98
C ALA A 65 29.61 -10.93 -6.64
N GLY A 66 30.07 -11.31 -7.84
CA GLY A 66 29.52 -12.40 -8.63
C GLY A 66 28.31 -12.02 -9.49
N SER A 67 28.22 -12.67 -10.66
CA SER A 67 27.00 -12.73 -11.49
C SER A 67 25.76 -13.09 -10.66
N ASP A 68 25.95 -14.02 -9.73
CA ASP A 68 24.90 -14.75 -9.04
C ASP A 68 24.10 -13.89 -8.07
N GLU A 69 24.71 -12.91 -7.38
CA GLU A 69 23.96 -11.99 -6.52
C GLU A 69 23.13 -11.01 -7.34
N LYS A 70 23.67 -10.53 -8.46
CA LYS A 70 22.94 -9.67 -9.40
C LYS A 70 21.77 -10.42 -10.05
N GLU A 71 21.96 -11.68 -10.41
CA GLU A 71 20.93 -12.54 -10.97
C GLU A 71 19.82 -12.86 -9.95
N LYS A 72 20.19 -13.19 -8.70
CA LYS A 72 19.24 -13.36 -7.59
C LYS A 72 18.44 -12.08 -7.33
N PHE A 73 19.09 -10.92 -7.31
CA PHE A 73 18.41 -9.63 -7.16
C PHE A 73 17.45 -9.34 -8.31
N ASN A 74 17.88 -9.53 -9.58
CA ASN A 74 17.00 -9.33 -10.74
C ASN A 74 15.79 -10.27 -10.71
N THR A 75 15.99 -11.54 -10.35
CA THR A 75 14.91 -12.53 -10.23
C THR A 75 13.91 -12.13 -9.15
N TYR A 76 14.42 -11.70 -7.98
CA TYR A 76 13.60 -11.17 -6.90
C TYR A 76 12.84 -9.91 -7.32
N TYR A 77 13.51 -8.96 -7.99
CA TYR A 77 12.93 -7.71 -8.50
C TYR A 77 11.75 -7.99 -9.44
N PHE A 78 11.91 -8.84 -10.45
CA PHE A 78 10.83 -9.16 -11.38
C PHE A 78 9.66 -9.90 -10.70
N SER A 79 9.96 -10.83 -9.79
CA SER A 79 8.94 -11.53 -8.99
C SER A 79 8.13 -10.56 -8.12
N LEU A 80 8.80 -9.60 -7.49
CA LEU A 80 8.18 -8.61 -6.62
C LEU A 80 7.32 -7.60 -7.40
N ILE A 81 7.80 -7.14 -8.56
CA ILE A 81 7.00 -6.33 -9.49
C ILE A 81 5.75 -7.09 -9.95
N GLN A 82 5.86 -8.38 -10.30
CA GLN A 82 4.68 -9.18 -10.66
C GLN A 82 3.68 -9.26 -9.50
N ASN A 83 4.15 -9.54 -8.28
CA ASN A 83 3.28 -9.57 -7.10
C ASN A 83 2.55 -8.24 -6.90
N MET A 84 3.23 -7.10 -7.09
CA MET A 84 2.62 -5.76 -7.01
C MET A 84 1.50 -5.55 -8.04
N TYR A 85 1.67 -6.04 -9.28
CA TYR A 85 0.60 -6.03 -10.28
C TYR A 85 -0.56 -6.95 -9.90
N ASP A 86 -0.28 -8.16 -9.42
CA ASP A 86 -1.30 -9.13 -9.01
C ASP A 86 -2.15 -8.58 -7.85
N ILE A 87 -1.51 -7.92 -6.86
CA ILE A 87 -2.17 -7.20 -5.76
C ILE A 87 -3.09 -6.10 -6.32
N SER A 88 -2.56 -5.24 -7.21
CA SER A 88 -3.31 -4.14 -7.83
C SER A 88 -4.55 -4.62 -8.60
N SER A 89 -4.45 -5.78 -9.23
CA SER A 89 -5.56 -6.40 -9.97
C SER A 89 -6.68 -6.83 -9.02
N ILE A 90 -6.33 -7.56 -7.96
CA ILE A 90 -7.33 -8.08 -7.00
C ILE A 90 -7.95 -6.94 -6.17
N THR A 91 -7.19 -5.92 -5.79
CA THR A 91 -7.76 -4.74 -5.10
C THR A 91 -8.74 -3.98 -5.98
N SER A 92 -8.50 -3.92 -7.29
CA SER A 92 -9.46 -3.32 -8.24
C SER A 92 -10.75 -4.16 -8.32
N ALA A 93 -10.63 -5.49 -8.34
CA ALA A 93 -11.79 -6.38 -8.32
C ALA A 93 -12.58 -6.31 -7.00
N PHE A 94 -11.92 -6.10 -5.86
CA PHE A 94 -12.60 -5.79 -4.60
C PHE A 94 -13.34 -4.45 -4.65
N ALA A 95 -12.74 -3.40 -5.25
CA ALA A 95 -13.40 -2.11 -5.41
C ALA A 95 -14.68 -2.24 -6.25
N GLU A 96 -14.64 -2.95 -7.37
CA GLU A 96 -15.81 -3.23 -8.22
C GLU A 96 -16.92 -3.99 -7.44
N LEU A 97 -16.57 -5.06 -6.72
CA LEU A 97 -17.54 -5.81 -5.89
C LEU A 97 -18.15 -4.94 -4.78
N SER A 98 -17.37 -4.04 -4.19
CA SER A 98 -17.80 -3.11 -3.14
C SER A 98 -18.72 -2.02 -3.69
N GLU A 99 -18.39 -1.46 -4.86
CA GLU A 99 -19.19 -0.45 -5.55
C GLU A 99 -20.54 -1.05 -5.97
N ASN A 100 -20.56 -2.24 -6.55
CA ASN A 100 -21.78 -2.95 -6.92
C ASN A 100 -22.66 -3.24 -5.69
N ALA A 101 -22.07 -3.72 -4.59
CA ALA A 101 -22.79 -3.95 -3.33
C ALA A 101 -23.30 -2.65 -2.68
N THR A 102 -22.65 -1.51 -2.92
CA THR A 102 -23.09 -0.21 -2.42
C THR A 102 -24.25 0.36 -3.24
N LYS A 103 -24.24 0.15 -4.56
CA LYS A 103 -25.31 0.57 -5.49
C LYS A 103 -26.57 -0.28 -5.37
N ASP A 104 -26.40 -1.60 -5.27
CA ASP A 104 -27.49 -2.56 -5.04
C ASP A 104 -27.07 -3.58 -3.96
N PRO A 105 -27.42 -3.35 -2.69
CA PRO A 105 -27.12 -4.28 -1.60
C PRO A 105 -27.72 -5.68 -1.78
N SER A 106 -28.72 -5.86 -2.66
CA SER A 106 -29.30 -7.18 -2.92
C SER A 106 -28.35 -8.11 -3.68
N ILE A 107 -27.40 -7.54 -4.46
CA ILE A 107 -26.43 -8.32 -5.24
C ILE A 107 -25.55 -9.20 -4.35
N THR A 108 -25.29 -8.79 -3.11
CA THR A 108 -24.48 -9.54 -2.12
C THR A 108 -25.06 -10.91 -1.76
N LYS A 109 -26.37 -11.09 -1.99
CA LYS A 109 -27.08 -12.36 -1.76
C LYS A 109 -26.96 -13.33 -2.93
N THR A 110 -26.59 -12.83 -4.12
CA THR A 110 -26.43 -13.64 -5.33
C THR A 110 -25.21 -14.55 -5.26
N GLU A 111 -25.28 -15.69 -5.95
CA GLU A 111 -24.19 -16.66 -5.94
C GLU A 111 -22.97 -16.20 -6.74
N ASP A 112 -23.20 -15.43 -7.81
CA ASP A 112 -22.14 -14.81 -8.62
C ASP A 112 -21.29 -13.83 -7.80
N TRP A 113 -21.92 -12.93 -7.03
CA TRP A 113 -21.19 -11.99 -6.16
C TRP A 113 -20.36 -12.73 -5.11
N LYS A 114 -20.94 -13.74 -4.43
CA LYS A 114 -20.21 -14.54 -3.43
C LYS A 114 -19.04 -15.29 -4.04
N THR A 115 -19.26 -15.98 -5.16
CA THR A 115 -18.21 -16.73 -5.87
C THR A 115 -17.05 -15.82 -6.26
N LYS A 116 -17.34 -14.62 -6.76
CA LYS A 116 -16.30 -13.60 -7.07
C LYS A 116 -15.59 -13.09 -5.82
N ALA A 117 -16.33 -12.78 -4.75
CA ALA A 117 -15.77 -12.34 -3.48
C ALA A 117 -14.83 -13.39 -2.87
N GLU A 118 -15.27 -14.64 -2.77
CA GLU A 118 -14.49 -15.78 -2.26
C GLU A 118 -13.26 -16.06 -3.14
N THR A 119 -13.40 -15.98 -4.47
CA THR A 119 -12.29 -16.14 -5.40
C THR A 119 -11.24 -15.05 -5.19
N ASN A 120 -11.64 -13.78 -5.04
CA ASN A 120 -10.72 -12.68 -4.80
C ASN A 120 -10.03 -12.77 -3.43
N VAL A 121 -10.76 -13.12 -2.36
CA VAL A 121 -10.19 -13.40 -1.03
C VAL A 121 -9.18 -14.55 -1.09
N LYS A 122 -9.51 -15.65 -1.76
CA LYS A 122 -8.61 -16.80 -1.95
C LYS A 122 -7.34 -16.41 -2.72
N ASN A 123 -7.48 -15.68 -3.82
CA ASN A 123 -6.35 -15.25 -4.65
C ASN A 123 -5.43 -14.29 -3.88
N MET A 124 -5.99 -13.32 -3.14
CA MET A 124 -5.20 -12.41 -2.31
C MET A 124 -4.52 -13.16 -1.16
N ASN A 125 -5.20 -14.11 -0.50
CA ASN A 125 -4.58 -14.97 0.52
C ASN A 125 -3.42 -15.81 -0.04
N GLN A 126 -3.52 -16.29 -1.28
CA GLN A 126 -2.40 -16.97 -1.97
C GLN A 126 -1.22 -16.01 -2.22
N LEU A 127 -1.46 -14.78 -2.67
CA LEU A 127 -0.41 -13.76 -2.84
C LEU A 127 0.25 -13.39 -1.50
N ILE A 128 -0.54 -13.20 -0.44
CA ILE A 128 -0.05 -12.91 0.91
C ILE A 128 0.93 -14.00 1.36
N GLN A 129 0.60 -15.28 1.16
CA GLN A 129 1.49 -16.40 1.52
C GLN A 129 2.73 -16.46 0.60
N LYS A 130 2.57 -16.27 -0.72
CA LYS A 130 3.67 -16.19 -1.70
C LYS A 130 4.68 -15.09 -1.33
N VAL A 131 4.20 -13.92 -0.93
CA VAL A 131 5.03 -12.79 -0.49
C VAL A 131 5.69 -13.08 0.86
N ARG A 132 4.94 -13.52 1.88
CA ARG A 132 5.49 -13.80 3.22
C ARG A 132 6.58 -14.88 3.22
N THR A 133 6.49 -15.85 2.30
CA THR A 133 7.46 -16.95 2.16
C THR A 133 8.58 -16.68 1.15
N ALA A 134 8.53 -15.56 0.42
CA ALA A 134 9.56 -15.19 -0.54
C ALA A 134 10.91 -14.90 0.15
N LYS A 135 11.97 -15.55 -0.32
CA LYS A 135 13.34 -15.27 0.13
C LYS A 135 13.83 -13.98 -0.53
N SER A 136 14.01 -12.91 0.26
CA SER A 136 14.63 -11.68 -0.22
C SER A 136 16.16 -11.75 -0.15
N PRO A 137 16.88 -11.15 -1.11
CA PRO A 137 18.31 -10.93 -1.00
C PRO A 137 18.61 -9.90 0.10
N SER A 138 19.84 -9.94 0.64
CA SER A 138 20.28 -9.11 1.78
C SER A 138 20.07 -7.61 1.55
N ASN A 139 20.39 -7.13 0.34
CA ASN A 139 20.23 -5.74 -0.09
C ASN A 139 18.77 -5.28 -0.27
N ALA A 140 17.79 -6.19 -0.26
CA ALA A 140 16.37 -5.87 -0.44
C ALA A 140 15.50 -6.20 0.79
N ARG A 141 16.10 -6.44 1.96
CA ARG A 141 15.36 -6.74 3.21
C ARG A 141 14.33 -5.66 3.54
N ASP A 142 14.71 -4.39 3.48
CA ASP A 142 13.83 -3.25 3.70
C ASP A 142 12.62 -3.19 2.76
N VAL A 143 12.79 -3.63 1.50
CA VAL A 143 11.70 -3.70 0.51
C VAL A 143 10.72 -4.81 0.90
N GLN A 144 11.27 -5.98 1.26
CA GLN A 144 10.50 -7.14 1.70
C GLN A 144 9.71 -6.85 2.98
N GLU A 145 10.32 -6.18 3.97
CA GLU A 145 9.66 -5.82 5.23
C GLU A 145 8.42 -4.96 4.98
N LYS A 146 8.56 -3.91 4.16
CA LYS A 146 7.43 -3.03 3.78
C LYS A 146 6.36 -3.79 3.00
N LEU A 147 6.75 -4.71 2.12
CA LEU A 147 5.79 -5.55 1.41
C LEU A 147 5.06 -6.52 2.35
N VAL A 148 5.74 -7.10 3.35
CA VAL A 148 5.12 -7.96 4.36
C VAL A 148 4.16 -7.18 5.25
N LEU A 149 4.49 -5.94 5.64
CA LEU A 149 3.55 -5.05 6.35
C LEU A 149 2.31 -4.76 5.51
N SER A 150 2.48 -4.47 4.22
CA SER A 150 1.36 -4.34 3.27
C SER A 150 0.47 -5.59 3.24
N MET A 151 1.07 -6.79 3.17
CA MET A 151 0.32 -8.05 3.17
C MET A 151 -0.41 -8.35 4.49
N ASN A 152 0.11 -7.87 5.61
CA ASN A 152 -0.56 -8.01 6.90
C ASN A 152 -1.83 -7.16 6.97
N GLU A 153 -1.78 -5.93 6.45
CA GLU A 153 -2.97 -5.07 6.35
C GLU A 153 -3.99 -5.64 5.34
N TYR A 154 -3.56 -6.17 4.18
CA TYR A 154 -4.46 -6.88 3.25
C TYR A 154 -5.09 -8.14 3.85
N GLN A 155 -4.39 -8.89 4.71
CA GLN A 155 -4.98 -10.04 5.41
C GLN A 155 -6.18 -9.61 6.26
N ILE A 156 -6.02 -8.55 7.07
CA ILE A 156 -7.09 -8.06 7.95
C ILE A 156 -8.27 -7.51 7.14
N ALA A 157 -8.00 -6.89 5.98
CA ALA A 157 -9.05 -6.47 5.05
C ALA A 157 -9.80 -7.69 4.47
N ASN A 158 -9.09 -8.69 3.96
CA ASN A 158 -9.67 -9.91 3.40
C ASN A 158 -10.56 -10.66 4.39
N ASP A 159 -10.06 -10.89 5.61
CA ASP A 159 -10.70 -11.73 6.62
C ASP A 159 -12.11 -11.19 6.99
N ASN A 160 -12.29 -9.87 6.88
CA ASN A 160 -13.55 -9.19 7.15
C ASN A 160 -14.42 -8.94 5.90
N PHE A 161 -13.87 -9.01 4.68
CA PHE A 161 -14.53 -8.53 3.45
C PHE A 161 -15.93 -9.12 3.22
N ILE A 162 -16.05 -10.46 3.23
CA ILE A 162 -17.32 -11.14 2.93
C ILE A 162 -18.36 -10.81 4.01
N GLN A 163 -17.96 -10.80 5.29
CA GLN A 163 -18.85 -10.45 6.40
C GLN A 163 -19.30 -8.98 6.36
N ALA A 164 -18.39 -8.07 5.97
CA ALA A 164 -18.65 -6.64 5.86
C ALA A 164 -19.76 -6.35 4.86
N PHE A 165 -19.64 -6.85 3.63
CA PHE A 165 -20.58 -6.55 2.56
C PHE A 165 -21.84 -7.43 2.59
N SER A 166 -21.76 -8.72 2.93
CA SER A 166 -22.94 -9.59 2.99
C SER A 166 -23.97 -9.15 4.05
N ASN A 167 -23.52 -8.44 5.09
CA ASN A 167 -24.37 -7.90 6.15
C ASN A 167 -24.53 -6.37 6.10
N MET A 168 -23.93 -5.70 5.10
CA MET A 168 -23.83 -4.23 5.02
C MET A 168 -23.33 -3.58 6.34
N ASN A 169 -22.39 -4.22 7.03
CA ASN A 169 -21.89 -3.78 8.32
C ASN A 169 -20.93 -2.59 8.14
N ALA A 170 -21.43 -1.39 8.42
CA ALA A 170 -20.69 -0.15 8.24
C ALA A 170 -19.35 -0.08 9.01
N SER A 171 -19.21 -0.74 10.18
CA SER A 171 -17.93 -0.76 10.91
C SER A 171 -16.91 -1.60 10.14
N LEU A 172 -17.27 -2.83 9.76
CA LEU A 172 -16.40 -3.73 9.03
C LEU A 172 -16.06 -3.19 7.63
N ILE A 173 -16.98 -2.51 6.95
CA ILE A 173 -16.72 -1.82 5.67
C ILE A 173 -15.71 -0.67 5.88
N LYS A 174 -15.85 0.13 6.94
CA LYS A 174 -14.90 1.20 7.28
C LYS A 174 -13.52 0.65 7.65
N GLU A 175 -13.47 -0.43 8.41
CA GLU A 175 -12.23 -1.14 8.77
C GLU A 175 -11.55 -1.71 7.54
N PHE A 176 -12.29 -2.38 6.65
CA PHE A 176 -11.81 -2.87 5.35
C PHE A 176 -11.07 -1.77 4.56
N TYR A 177 -11.72 -0.62 4.31
CA TYR A 177 -11.07 0.49 3.60
C TYR A 177 -9.90 1.11 4.38
N SER A 178 -9.97 1.19 5.71
CA SER A 178 -8.86 1.64 6.56
C SER A 178 -7.62 0.76 6.39
N HIS A 179 -7.80 -0.57 6.38
CA HIS A 179 -6.73 -1.52 6.18
C HIS A 179 -6.21 -1.53 4.73
N LEU A 180 -7.07 -1.42 3.71
CA LEU A 180 -6.62 -1.22 2.32
C LEU A 180 -5.73 0.02 2.16
N ASN A 181 -6.09 1.15 2.79
CA ASN A 181 -5.32 2.39 2.71
C ASN A 181 -3.94 2.25 3.37
N LYS A 182 -3.84 1.59 4.54
CA LYS A 182 -2.56 1.27 5.17
C LYS A 182 -1.73 0.31 4.32
N ALA A 183 -2.37 -0.70 3.74
CA ALA A 183 -1.72 -1.66 2.86
C ALA A 183 -1.09 -0.97 1.65
N SER A 184 -1.81 -0.04 1.01
CA SER A 184 -1.32 0.80 -0.09
C SER A 184 -0.12 1.65 0.33
N ALA A 185 -0.21 2.37 1.46
CA ALA A 185 0.89 3.20 1.95
C ALA A 185 2.18 2.42 2.24
N TYR A 186 2.09 1.15 2.66
CA TYR A 186 3.26 0.27 2.77
C TYR A 186 3.74 -0.27 1.42
N LEU A 187 2.84 -0.51 0.47
CA LEU A 187 3.17 -0.92 -0.90
C LEU A 187 3.94 0.18 -1.64
N GLU A 188 3.52 1.43 -1.49
CA GLU A 188 4.22 2.62 -2.01
C GLU A 188 5.63 2.76 -1.41
N GLN A 189 5.78 2.60 -0.10
CA GLN A 189 7.09 2.59 0.57
C GLN A 189 8.00 1.47 0.04
N SER A 190 7.46 0.27 -0.16
CA SER A 190 8.19 -0.86 -0.75
C SER A 190 8.64 -0.55 -2.18
N SER A 191 7.74 0.02 -3.00
CA SER A 191 8.03 0.43 -4.38
C SER A 191 9.08 1.55 -4.46
N SER A 192 9.05 2.57 -3.59
CA SER A 192 10.08 3.62 -3.55
C SER A 192 11.46 3.02 -3.29
N LYS A 193 11.59 2.22 -2.24
CA LYS A 193 12.86 1.56 -1.88
C LYS A 193 13.36 0.62 -2.98
N LEU A 194 12.47 -0.13 -3.65
CA LEU A 194 12.83 -0.97 -4.79
C LEU A 194 13.39 -0.14 -5.96
N ASN A 195 12.78 1.02 -6.24
CA ASN A 195 13.24 1.94 -7.27
C ASN A 195 14.55 2.67 -6.90
N GLU A 196 14.89 2.79 -5.62
CA GLU A 196 16.19 3.29 -5.15
C GLU A 196 17.29 2.26 -5.37
N LEU A 197 17.02 0.97 -5.14
CA LEU A 197 17.97 -0.14 -5.36
C LEU A 197 18.24 -0.46 -6.85
N ASN A 198 17.46 0.11 -7.78
CA ASN A 198 17.56 -0.14 -9.23
C ASN A 198 18.09 1.09 -10.02
N LYS A 199 18.74 2.03 -9.33
CA LYS A 199 19.39 3.22 -9.90
C LYS A 199 20.91 3.05 -9.95
#